data_AF-J9E9Y8-F1
#
_entry.id   AF-J9E9Y8-F1
#
_cell.length_a   1.000
_cell.length_b   1.000
_cell.length_c   1.000
_cell.angle_alpha   90.00
_cell.angle_beta   90.00
_cell.angle_gamma   90.00
#
_symmetry.space_group_name_H-M   'P 1'
#
loop_
_entity.id
_entity.type
_entity.pdbx_description
1 polymer ?
#
loop_
_entity_poly.entity_id
_entity_poly.type
_entity_poly.pdbx_seq_one_letter_code
_entity_poly.pdbx_strand_id
1 'polypeptide(L)'
;MFYTFLRAPQRFTSLKHYVARSYSGSGGKHHHWSSKQIRQQFVDYFVRENGHRLVRSSSVVPFSDPTIAFVNAGMNQFKNVFLGTAEAPCLRAVNSQKCIRVGGKHNDVSVVGCDGYHHTFFEMLGNWSFGDYFKREACQMAWRLLTEVYGIDQRRLYVSYFGGDETMGLPADLECRDVWAGLG
;
A
#
# COMPACT_ATOMS: atom_id res chain seq x y z
N MET A 1 6.31 10.57 -2.56
CA MET A 1 5.79 9.51 -1.66
C MET A 1 4.86 8.64 -2.51
N PHE A 2 5.32 7.46 -2.93
CA PHE A 2 4.57 6.59 -3.85
C PHE A 2 3.55 5.75 -3.08
N TYR A 3 2.28 5.93 -3.40
CA TYR A 3 1.20 5.04 -2.96
C TYR A 3 0.81 4.17 -4.15
N THR A 4 1.20 2.90 -4.15
CA THR A 4 0.66 1.93 -5.12
C THR A 4 -0.71 1.47 -4.61
N PHE A 5 -1.78 2.12 -5.05
CA PHE A 5 -3.14 1.59 -4.86
C PHE A 5 -3.45 0.61 -5.99
N LEU A 6 -3.40 -0.69 -5.71
CA LEU A 6 -3.98 -1.70 -6.59
C LEU A 6 -5.47 -1.84 -6.28
N ARG A 7 -6.31 -1.38 -7.20
CA ARG A 7 -7.78 -1.53 -7.11
C ARG A 7 -8.17 -2.86 -7.75
N ALA A 8 -8.83 -3.75 -7.01
CA ALA A 8 -9.45 -4.95 -7.57
C ALA A 8 -10.73 -4.60 -8.38
N PRO A 9 -11.05 -5.32 -9.47
CA PRO A 9 -12.14 -4.94 -10.37
C PRO A 9 -13.53 -5.20 -9.76
N GLN A 10 -14.46 -4.27 -10.04
CA GLN A 10 -15.87 -4.43 -9.75
C GLN A 10 -16.58 -5.21 -10.88
N ARG A 11 -17.39 -6.21 -10.52
CA ARG A 11 -18.52 -6.66 -11.34
C ARG A 11 -19.75 -6.84 -10.45
N PHE A 12 -20.74 -5.99 -10.68
CA PHE A 12 -22.09 -6.09 -10.13
C PHE A 12 -22.84 -7.22 -10.84
N THR A 13 -23.31 -8.22 -10.07
CA THR A 13 -24.53 -8.98 -10.39
C THR A 13 -25.10 -9.59 -9.10
N SER A 14 -26.32 -9.15 -8.76
CA SER A 14 -27.39 -9.81 -7.98
C SER A 14 -27.06 -10.68 -6.75
N LEU A 15 -27.63 -10.29 -5.60
CA LEU A 15 -27.70 -11.05 -4.35
C LEU A 15 -28.30 -12.45 -4.55
N LYS A 16 -27.47 -13.50 -4.50
CA LYS A 16 -27.87 -14.83 -4.03
C LYS A 16 -26.70 -15.45 -3.27
N HIS A 17 -26.94 -15.76 -1.99
CA HIS A 17 -26.18 -16.64 -1.09
C HIS A 17 -24.69 -16.86 -1.42
N TYR A 18 -23.82 -16.20 -0.65
CA TYR A 18 -22.37 -16.47 -0.66
C TYR A 18 -22.08 -17.81 0.03
N VAL A 19 -22.39 -18.92 -0.64
CA VAL A 19 -21.78 -20.21 -0.35
C VAL A 19 -20.38 -20.16 -0.95
N ALA A 20 -19.35 -20.38 -0.13
CA ALA A 20 -17.97 -20.48 -0.58
C ALA A 20 -17.86 -21.61 -1.64
N ARG A 21 -17.90 -21.23 -2.93
CA ARG A 21 -17.55 -22.14 -4.02
C ARG A 21 -16.03 -22.20 -4.11
N SER A 22 -15.48 -23.36 -3.74
CA SER A 22 -14.13 -23.75 -4.12
C SER A 22 -14.03 -23.79 -5.65
N TYR A 23 -13.23 -22.90 -6.22
CA TYR A 23 -12.86 -22.97 -7.63
C TYR A 23 -11.84 -24.10 -7.80
N SER A 24 -12.25 -25.26 -8.33
CA SER A 24 -11.33 -26.28 -8.83
C SER A 24 -10.95 -25.95 -10.27
N GLY A 25 -9.97 -25.07 -10.44
CA GLY A 25 -9.27 -24.79 -11.69
C GLY A 25 -7.86 -25.37 -11.68
N SER A 26 -7.49 -26.06 -12.74
CA SER A 26 -6.27 -26.85 -12.94
C SER A 26 -4.94 -26.10 -12.77
N GLY A 27 -3.99 -26.72 -12.03
CA GLY A 27 -2.57 -26.77 -12.41
C GLY A 27 -1.57 -25.78 -11.80
N GLY A 28 -2.01 -24.80 -10.99
CA GLY A 28 -1.10 -23.90 -10.25
C GLY A 28 -0.98 -24.31 -8.79
N LYS A 29 0.23 -24.39 -8.22
CA LYS A 29 0.40 -24.50 -6.77
C LYS A 29 -0.11 -23.21 -6.12
N HIS A 30 -1.38 -23.17 -5.73
CA HIS A 30 -1.90 -22.05 -4.95
C HIS A 30 -1.23 -22.04 -3.59
N HIS A 31 -0.30 -21.11 -3.39
CA HIS A 31 0.29 -20.87 -2.08
C HIS A 31 -0.77 -20.30 -1.15
N HIS A 32 -1.28 -21.13 -0.24
CA HIS A 32 -2.19 -20.66 0.81
C HIS A 32 -1.35 -20.05 1.94
N TRP A 33 -1.15 -18.74 1.89
CA TRP A 33 -0.48 -17.99 2.95
C TRP A 33 -1.48 -17.41 3.94
N SER A 34 -1.19 -17.56 5.24
CA SER A 34 -1.89 -16.83 6.29
C SER A 34 -1.55 -15.33 6.24
N SER A 35 -2.42 -14.48 6.82
CA SER A 35 -2.16 -13.04 6.95
C SER A 35 -0.82 -12.74 7.66
N LYS A 36 -0.47 -13.54 8.67
CA LYS A 36 0.81 -13.45 9.38
C LYS A 36 1.99 -13.73 8.44
N GLN A 37 1.89 -14.74 7.58
CA GLN A 37 2.93 -15.05 6.60
C GLN A 37 3.05 -13.96 5.55
N ILE A 38 1.94 -13.47 5.00
CA ILE A 38 1.95 -12.35 4.02
C ILE A 38 2.68 -11.13 4.59
N ARG A 39 2.34 -10.76 5.84
CA ARG A 39 2.97 -9.65 6.56
C ARG A 39 4.47 -9.88 6.78
N GLN A 40 4.85 -11.08 7.21
CA GLN A 40 6.25 -11.40 7.44
C GLN A 40 7.05 -11.37 6.13
N GLN A 41 6.50 -11.92 5.04
CA GLN A 41 7.14 -11.88 3.72
C GLN A 41 7.34 -10.46 3.22
N PHE A 42 6.38 -9.55 3.43
CA PHE A 42 6.54 -8.13 3.09
C PHE A 42 7.73 -7.51 3.82
N VAL A 43 7.80 -7.70 5.15
CA VAL A 43 8.87 -7.14 5.97
C VAL A 43 10.21 -7.77 5.61
N ASP A 44 10.27 -9.09 5.47
CA ASP A 44 11.48 -9.83 5.13
C ASP A 44 12.01 -9.42 3.75
N TYR A 45 11.16 -9.25 2.74
CA TYR A 45 11.54 -8.77 1.42
C TYR A 45 12.26 -7.42 1.48
N PHE A 46 11.67 -6.43 2.16
CA PHE A 46 12.28 -5.11 2.25
C PHE A 46 13.54 -5.09 3.13
N VAL A 47 13.53 -5.82 4.25
CA VAL A 47 14.69 -5.87 5.16
C VAL A 47 15.87 -6.63 4.55
N ARG A 48 15.64 -7.82 3.99
CA ARG A 48 16.72 -8.69 3.52
C ARG A 48 17.20 -8.35 2.13
N GLU A 49 16.31 -7.92 1.23
CA GLU A 49 16.64 -7.75 -0.19
C GLU A 49 16.81 -6.29 -0.60
N ASN A 50 16.27 -5.31 0.17
CA ASN A 50 16.20 -3.92 -0.27
C ASN A 50 16.79 -2.90 0.72
N GLY A 51 17.38 -3.38 1.83
CA GLY A 51 18.12 -2.56 2.79
C GLY A 51 17.25 -1.69 3.69
N HIS A 52 15.94 -1.96 3.79
CA HIS A 52 15.06 -1.23 4.70
C HIS A 52 15.25 -1.69 6.14
N ARG A 53 15.10 -0.77 7.08
CA ARG A 53 15.04 -1.10 8.50
C ARG A 53 13.59 -1.21 8.97
N LEU A 54 13.27 -2.26 9.71
CA LEU A 54 11.96 -2.38 10.34
C LEU A 54 11.78 -1.28 11.38
N VAL A 55 10.78 -0.43 11.20
CA VAL A 55 10.37 0.59 12.19
C VAL A 55 9.03 0.18 12.76
N ARG A 56 8.92 0.04 14.09
CA ARG A 56 7.66 -0.41 14.71
C ARG A 56 6.49 0.52 14.35
N SER A 57 5.30 -0.05 14.20
CA SER A 57 4.07 0.72 14.05
C SER A 57 3.81 1.62 15.26
N SER A 58 3.47 2.88 15.01
CA SER A 58 3.05 3.83 16.03
C SER A 58 1.72 3.42 16.69
N SER A 59 1.38 4.09 17.77
CA SER A 59 0.01 4.07 18.32
C SER A 59 -1.01 4.50 17.26
N VAL A 60 -2.24 3.99 17.36
CA VAL A 60 -3.37 4.45 16.55
C VAL A 60 -3.84 5.85 16.99
N VAL A 61 -3.56 6.22 18.24
CA VAL A 61 -3.76 7.58 18.75
C VAL A 61 -2.48 8.36 18.48
N PRO A 62 -2.53 9.45 17.68
CA PRO A 62 -1.35 10.25 17.36
C PRO A 62 -0.83 10.96 18.61
N PHE A 63 0.49 10.97 18.80
CA PHE A 63 1.12 11.57 19.99
C PHE A 63 1.26 13.10 19.90
N SER A 64 1.36 13.67 18.70
CA SER A 64 1.70 15.09 18.51
C SER A 64 1.08 15.72 17.27
N ASP A 65 -0.11 15.26 16.85
CA ASP A 65 -0.82 15.85 15.72
C ASP A 65 -2.30 16.05 16.07
N PRO A 66 -2.71 17.27 16.48
CA PRO A 66 -4.11 17.56 16.82
C PRO A 66 -5.03 17.63 15.59
N THR A 67 -4.48 17.59 14.37
CA THR A 67 -5.26 17.72 13.13
C THR A 67 -5.89 16.41 12.67
N ILE A 68 -5.48 15.29 13.24
CA ILE A 68 -5.99 13.95 12.93
C ILE A 68 -6.46 13.26 14.20
N ALA A 69 -7.63 12.62 14.14
CA ALA A 69 -8.18 11.88 15.28
C ALA A 69 -7.44 10.54 15.50
N PHE A 70 -7.08 9.87 14.40
CA PHE A 70 -6.38 8.59 14.42
C PHE A 70 -5.34 8.52 13.30
N VAL A 71 -4.32 7.68 13.50
CA VAL A 71 -3.37 7.32 12.45
C VAL A 71 -4.12 6.55 11.36
N ASN A 72 -4.17 7.13 10.16
CA ASN A 72 -4.91 6.60 9.02
C ASN A 72 -3.99 6.01 7.93
N ALA A 73 -2.68 6.21 8.07
CA ALA A 73 -1.66 5.70 7.16
C ALA A 73 -0.31 5.44 7.88
N GLY A 74 0.51 4.58 7.30
CA GLY A 74 1.87 4.31 7.79
C GLY A 74 2.79 5.54 7.83
N MET A 75 2.54 6.55 6.99
CA MET A 75 3.38 7.74 6.91
C MET A 75 3.18 8.75 8.05
N ASN A 76 2.10 8.68 8.83
CA ASN A 76 1.79 9.72 9.82
C ASN A 76 2.94 9.92 10.83
N GLN A 77 3.57 8.83 11.28
CA GLN A 77 4.72 8.89 12.21
C GLN A 77 6.00 9.50 11.60
N PHE A 78 6.05 9.61 10.27
CA PHE A 78 7.18 10.16 9.53
C PHE A 78 6.89 11.56 8.97
N LYS A 79 5.73 12.15 9.27
CA LYS A 79 5.33 13.48 8.77
C LYS A 79 6.42 14.54 8.98
N ASN A 80 6.97 14.64 10.19
CA ASN A 80 8.01 15.63 10.52
C ASN A 80 9.34 15.34 9.80
N VAL A 81 9.63 14.07 9.50
CA VAL A 81 10.80 13.70 8.68
C VAL A 81 10.62 14.22 7.26
N PHE A 82 9.44 14.02 6.65
CA PHE A 82 9.17 14.52 5.30
C PHE A 82 9.11 16.04 5.19
N LEU A 83 8.77 16.73 6.29
CA LEU A 83 8.78 18.19 6.37
C LEU A 83 10.17 18.76 6.69
N GLY A 84 11.18 17.91 6.94
CA GLY A 84 12.52 18.35 7.34
C GLY A 84 12.61 18.93 8.74
N THR A 85 11.60 18.71 9.59
CA THR A 85 11.54 19.21 10.97
C THR A 85 11.99 18.18 12.01
N ALA A 86 12.30 16.96 11.58
CA ALA A 86 12.89 15.91 12.40
C ALA A 86 13.85 15.05 11.55
N GLU A 87 14.84 14.44 12.20
CA GLU A 87 15.75 13.52 11.52
C GLU A 87 15.07 12.20 11.18
N ALA A 88 15.42 11.64 10.03
CA ALA A 88 14.96 10.32 9.64
C ALA A 88 15.58 9.26 10.58
N PRO A 89 14.81 8.29 11.08
CA PRO A 89 15.38 7.26 11.94
C PRO A 89 16.44 6.42 11.20
N CYS A 90 16.24 6.23 9.89
CA CYS A 90 17.10 5.52 8.95
C CYS A 90 16.83 6.03 7.53
N LEU A 91 17.68 5.71 6.56
CA LEU A 91 17.48 6.10 5.14
C LEU A 91 16.28 5.38 4.49
N ARG A 92 16.05 4.12 4.86
CA ARG A 92 14.99 3.26 4.32
C ARG A 92 14.23 2.60 5.47
N ALA A 93 12.91 2.71 5.50
CA ALA A 93 12.08 2.10 6.56
C ALA A 93 10.98 1.21 6.00
N VAL A 94 10.62 0.13 6.71
CA VAL A 94 9.49 -0.73 6.37
C VAL A 94 8.68 -1.07 7.63
N ASN A 95 7.35 -1.20 7.52
CA ASN A 95 6.51 -1.69 8.61
C ASN A 95 5.12 -2.21 8.18
N SER A 96 4.37 -2.69 9.18
CA SER A 96 2.91 -2.89 9.13
C SER A 96 2.24 -1.94 10.13
N GLN A 97 1.65 -0.83 9.65
CA GLN A 97 1.01 0.17 10.50
C GLN A 97 -0.46 -0.18 10.79
N LYS A 98 -0.82 -0.16 12.07
CA LYS A 98 -2.23 -0.17 12.51
C LYS A 98 -2.91 1.14 12.12
N CYS A 99 -3.93 1.09 11.28
CA CYS A 99 -4.64 2.26 10.76
C CYS A 99 -6.11 2.23 11.16
N ILE A 100 -6.67 3.41 11.43
CA ILE A 100 -8.10 3.62 11.65
C ILE A 100 -8.61 4.69 10.68
N ARG A 101 -9.70 4.41 9.97
CA ARG A 101 -10.38 5.33 9.06
C ARG A 101 -11.83 5.54 9.47
N VAL A 102 -12.00 6.31 10.54
CA VAL A 102 -13.31 6.72 11.07
C VAL A 102 -13.32 8.25 11.22
N GLY A 103 -14.00 8.93 10.31
CA GLY A 103 -14.09 10.39 10.27
C GLY A 103 -13.03 11.12 9.42
N GLY A 104 -13.20 12.44 9.28
CA GLY A 104 -12.32 13.30 8.48
C GLY A 104 -12.40 13.05 6.96
N LYS A 105 -11.35 13.44 6.24
CA LYS A 105 -11.24 13.26 4.77
C LYS A 105 -11.02 11.79 4.34
N HIS A 106 -10.69 10.91 5.28
CA HIS A 106 -10.44 9.49 5.05
C HIS A 106 -11.37 8.67 5.96
N ASN A 107 -12.65 8.66 5.61
CA ASN A 107 -13.73 8.08 6.41
C ASN A 107 -14.45 6.99 5.63
N ASP A 108 -14.30 5.75 6.08
CA ASP A 108 -14.92 4.59 5.42
C ASP A 108 -16.21 4.13 6.15
N VAL A 109 -16.62 4.80 7.24
CA VAL A 109 -17.69 4.35 8.15
C VAL A 109 -19.03 4.09 7.46
N SER A 110 -19.43 4.90 6.49
CA SER A 110 -20.71 4.74 5.79
C SER A 110 -20.75 3.57 4.82
N VAL A 111 -19.59 3.01 4.45
CA VAL A 111 -19.44 1.96 3.43
C VAL A 111 -19.02 0.62 4.04
N VAL A 112 -18.46 0.65 5.26
CA VAL A 112 -18.07 -0.56 5.99
C VAL A 112 -19.28 -1.46 6.23
N GLY A 113 -19.15 -2.73 5.85
CA GLY A 113 -20.23 -3.72 5.92
C GLY A 113 -21.15 -3.73 4.70
N CYS A 114 -21.03 -2.74 3.80
CA CYS A 114 -21.73 -2.73 2.51
C CYS A 114 -20.96 -3.44 1.40
N ASP A 115 -19.63 -3.57 1.54
CA ASP A 115 -18.79 -4.38 0.64
C ASP A 115 -17.75 -5.23 1.39
N GLY A 116 -16.99 -6.01 0.63
CA GLY A 116 -16.02 -6.98 1.15
C GLY A 116 -14.59 -6.45 1.33
N TYR A 117 -14.33 -5.15 1.16
CA TYR A 117 -12.96 -4.63 1.12
C TYR A 117 -12.74 -3.30 1.87
N HIS A 118 -13.79 -2.61 2.33
CA HIS A 118 -13.64 -1.49 3.25
C HIS A 118 -13.66 -1.93 4.72
N HIS A 119 -12.73 -1.38 5.50
CA HIS A 119 -12.58 -1.67 6.92
C HIS A 119 -12.38 -0.37 7.72
N THR A 120 -12.86 -0.33 8.97
CA THR A 120 -12.55 0.77 9.88
C THR A 120 -11.12 0.66 10.42
N PHE A 121 -10.74 -0.52 10.91
CA PHE A 121 -9.40 -0.87 11.36
C PHE A 121 -8.74 -1.82 10.38
N PHE A 122 -7.52 -1.53 9.96
CA PHE A 122 -6.75 -2.37 9.06
C PHE A 122 -5.25 -2.19 9.25
N GLU A 123 -4.47 -3.10 8.66
CA GLU A 123 -3.02 -3.00 8.60
C GLU A 123 -2.58 -2.43 7.24
N MET A 124 -1.74 -1.40 7.28
CA MET A 124 -1.10 -0.84 6.09
C MET A 124 0.37 -1.29 6.06
N LEU A 125 0.70 -2.14 5.10
CA LEU A 125 2.08 -2.50 4.80
C LEU A 125 2.71 -1.35 4.01
N GLY A 126 3.83 -0.81 4.48
CA GLY A 126 4.47 0.35 3.87
C GLY A 126 5.99 0.28 3.88
N ASN A 127 6.60 0.83 2.84
CA ASN A 127 8.03 1.07 2.71
C ASN A 127 8.30 2.54 2.38
N TRP A 128 9.34 3.12 2.98
CA TRP A 128 9.70 4.53 2.86
C TRP A 128 11.17 4.69 2.51
N SER A 129 11.44 5.70 1.70
CA SER A 129 12.78 6.26 1.51
C SER A 129 12.81 7.70 2.03
N PHE A 130 13.89 8.04 2.71
CA PHE A 130 14.17 9.37 3.23
C PHE A 130 15.41 9.91 2.53
N GLY A 131 15.21 10.48 1.34
CA GLY A 131 16.28 11.11 0.55
C GLY A 131 17.25 10.14 -0.12
N ASP A 132 16.83 8.90 -0.39
CA ASP A 132 17.72 7.86 -0.94
C ASP A 132 17.23 7.32 -2.30
N TYR A 133 16.11 6.60 -2.37
CA TYR A 133 15.51 6.13 -3.62
C TYR A 133 14.18 6.84 -3.95
N PHE A 134 13.81 6.84 -5.24
CA PHE A 134 12.61 7.50 -5.73
C PHE A 134 11.77 6.60 -6.66
N LYS A 135 11.21 7.15 -7.76
CA LYS A 135 10.17 6.46 -8.56
C LYS A 135 10.63 5.12 -9.10
N ARG A 136 11.77 5.10 -9.80
CA ARG A 136 12.29 3.91 -10.49
C ARG A 136 12.41 2.70 -9.57
N GLU A 137 13.15 2.85 -8.48
CA GLU A 137 13.38 1.77 -7.52
C GLU A 137 12.09 1.41 -6.76
N ALA A 138 11.27 2.40 -6.41
CA ALA A 138 9.98 2.13 -5.74
C ALA A 138 9.06 1.26 -6.60
N CYS A 139 8.92 1.59 -7.89
CA CYS A 139 8.12 0.82 -8.84
C CYS A 139 8.70 -0.57 -9.08
N GLN A 140 10.03 -0.69 -9.23
CA GLN A 140 10.72 -1.98 -9.38
C GLN A 140 10.49 -2.90 -8.18
N MET A 141 10.65 -2.40 -6.96
CA MET A 141 10.43 -3.18 -5.75
C MET A 141 8.96 -3.62 -5.62
N ALA A 142 8.02 -2.71 -5.88
CA ALA A 142 6.60 -3.05 -5.84
C ALA A 142 6.23 -4.12 -6.87
N TRP A 143 6.75 -4.01 -8.10
CA TRP A 143 6.53 -4.99 -9.16
C TRP A 143 7.05 -6.36 -8.75
N ARG A 144 8.34 -6.46 -8.38
CA ARG A 144 8.98 -7.73 -7.99
C ARG A 144 8.32 -8.37 -6.78
N LEU A 145 7.95 -7.58 -5.76
CA LEU A 145 7.19 -8.07 -4.60
C LEU A 145 5.90 -8.76 -5.04
N LEU A 146 5.13 -8.16 -5.95
CA LEU A 146 3.84 -8.72 -6.37
C LEU A 146 4.00 -9.93 -7.29
N THR A 147 4.91 -9.85 -8.25
CA THR A 147 5.01 -10.83 -9.35
C THR A 147 5.95 -11.98 -9.03
N GLU A 148 7.05 -11.72 -8.31
CA GLU A 148 8.06 -12.74 -7.98
C GLU A 148 7.82 -13.29 -6.58
N VAL A 149 7.65 -12.43 -5.57
CA VAL A 149 7.50 -12.89 -4.18
C VAL A 149 6.10 -13.44 -3.95
N TYR A 150 5.05 -12.67 -4.25
CA TYR A 150 3.66 -13.12 -4.09
C TYR A 150 3.15 -13.98 -5.27
N GLY A 151 3.86 -14.04 -6.39
CA GLY A 151 3.50 -14.88 -7.53
C GLY A 151 2.18 -14.46 -8.21
N ILE A 152 1.80 -13.20 -8.13
CA ILE A 152 0.58 -12.69 -8.76
C ILE A 152 0.83 -12.58 -10.28
N ASP A 153 -0.07 -13.18 -11.06
CA ASP A 153 -0.05 -13.08 -12.53
C ASP A 153 -0.09 -11.61 -12.97
N GLN A 154 0.96 -11.19 -13.67
CA GLN A 154 1.18 -9.83 -14.16
C GLN A 154 -0.01 -9.29 -14.97
N ARG A 155 -0.71 -10.16 -15.71
CA ARG A 155 -1.87 -9.78 -16.54
C ARG A 155 -3.08 -9.34 -15.72
N ARG A 156 -3.04 -9.55 -14.39
CA ARG A 156 -4.09 -9.14 -13.45
C ARG A 156 -3.75 -7.83 -12.75
N LEU A 157 -2.55 -7.31 -12.95
CA LEU A 157 -2.09 -6.06 -12.36
C LEU A 157 -2.44 -4.88 -13.29
N TYR A 158 -2.87 -3.79 -12.67
CA TYR A 158 -3.12 -2.53 -13.34
C TYR A 158 -2.38 -1.45 -12.56
N VAL A 159 -1.73 -0.54 -13.27
CA VAL A 159 -1.01 0.59 -12.67
C VAL A 159 -1.65 1.89 -13.11
N SER A 160 -1.56 2.91 -12.26
CA SER A 160 -1.96 4.27 -12.58
C SER A 160 -0.83 5.23 -12.22
N TYR A 161 -0.81 6.38 -12.89
CA TYR A 161 0.07 7.50 -12.60
C TYR A 161 -0.74 8.79 -12.57
N PHE A 162 -0.17 9.86 -12.00
CA PHE A 162 -0.84 11.15 -11.94
C PHE A 162 -0.88 11.80 -13.33
N GLY A 163 -2.08 11.99 -13.88
CA GLY A 163 -2.30 12.54 -15.22
C GLY A 163 -2.13 14.06 -15.34
N GLY A 164 -1.85 14.76 -14.24
CA GLY A 164 -1.83 16.22 -14.19
C GLY A 164 -3.15 16.81 -13.71
N ASP A 165 -3.10 18.07 -13.30
CA ASP A 165 -4.26 18.89 -12.97
C ASP A 165 -3.98 20.33 -13.42
N GLU A 166 -4.57 20.73 -14.55
CA GLU A 166 -4.40 22.06 -15.13
C GLU A 166 -4.94 23.16 -14.20
N THR A 167 -5.99 22.89 -13.42
CA THR A 167 -6.59 23.88 -12.51
C THR A 167 -5.65 24.23 -11.35
N MET A 168 -4.79 23.28 -10.96
CA MET A 168 -3.75 23.49 -9.95
C MET A 168 -2.38 23.81 -10.56
N GLY A 169 -2.27 23.89 -11.89
CA GLY A 169 -1.00 24.10 -12.59
C GLY A 169 0.00 22.96 -12.40
N LEU A 170 -0.47 21.73 -12.15
CA LEU A 170 0.37 20.56 -11.88
C LEU A 170 0.49 19.71 -13.16
N PRO A 171 1.70 19.53 -13.72
CA PRO A 171 1.89 18.71 -14.92
C PRO A 171 1.69 17.22 -14.65
N ALA A 172 1.45 16.46 -15.70
CA ALA A 172 1.40 15.00 -15.65
C ALA A 172 2.75 14.41 -15.18
N ASP A 173 2.69 13.34 -14.38
CA ASP A 173 3.87 12.60 -13.96
C ASP A 173 4.29 11.57 -15.03
N LEU A 174 4.85 12.09 -16.13
CA LEU A 174 5.30 11.27 -17.26
C LEU A 174 6.49 10.36 -16.88
N GLU A 175 7.30 10.77 -15.91
CA GLU A 175 8.38 9.94 -15.38
C GLU A 175 7.84 8.65 -14.76
N CYS A 176 6.78 8.73 -13.94
CA CYS A 176 6.14 7.55 -13.36
C CYS A 176 5.54 6.64 -14.45
N ARG A 177 4.88 7.22 -15.46
CA ARG A 177 4.36 6.47 -16.62
C ARG A 177 5.48 5.68 -17.30
N ASP A 178 6.59 6.34 -17.60
CA ASP A 178 7.70 5.75 -18.36
C ASP A 178 8.44 4.70 -17.54
N VAL A 179 8.56 4.89 -16.23
CA VAL A 179 9.07 3.86 -15.32
C VAL A 179 8.20 2.61 -15.38
N TRP A 180 6.87 2.73 -15.27
CA TRP A 180 5.98 1.59 -15.35
C TRP A 180 6.01 0.89 -16.71
N ALA A 181 5.99 1.67 -17.80
CA ALA A 181 6.06 1.15 -19.17
C ALA A 181 7.39 0.44 -19.48
N GLY A 182 8.44 0.66 -18.69
CA GLY A 182 9.71 -0.04 -18.80
C GLY A 182 9.83 -1.33 -18.00
N LEU A 183 8.85 -1.68 -17.14
CA LEU A 183 8.91 -2.85 -16.26
C LEU A 183 8.24 -4.11 -16.84
N GLY A 184 7.59 -4.01 -18.00
CA GLY A 184 6.89 -5.08 -18.72
C GLY A 184 5.98 -4.50 -19.80
#